data_AF-A0A7K0FTN8-F1
#
_entry.id   AF-A0A7K0FTN8-F1
#
_cell.length_a   1.000
_cell.length_b   1.000
_cell.length_c   1.000
_cell.angle_alpha   90.00
_cell.angle_beta   90.00
_cell.angle_gamma   90.00
#
_symmetry.space_group_name_H-M   'P 1'
#
loop_
_entity.id
_entity.type
_entity.pdbx_description
1 polymer ?
#
loop_
_entity_poly.entity_id
_entity_poly.type
_entity_poly.pdbx_seq_one_letter_code
_entity_poly.pdbx_strand_id
1 'polypeptide(L)' 'MEATGRLTNIQSELLKVFQYNLPDTQLRDIKEMLAKYFAESASNEMDKLWDEQNLDEQTIESWKNDHLRQK' A
#
# COMPACT_ATOMS: atom_id res chain seq x y z
N MET A 1 4.00 10.42 -17.10
CA MET A 1 5.41 10.81 -17.32
C MET A 1 6.20 9.52 -17.48
N GLU A 2 6.82 9.33 -18.64
CA GLU A 2 7.65 8.16 -18.94
C GLU A 2 8.90 8.15 -18.05
N ALA A 3 9.09 7.07 -17.30
CA ALA A 3 10.32 6.82 -16.54
C ALA A 3 11.24 5.89 -17.34
N THR A 4 11.72 6.34 -18.50
CA THR A 4 12.71 5.58 -19.27
C THR A 4 14.12 5.94 -18.79
N GLY A 5 14.60 5.23 -17.75
CA GLY A 5 16.04 5.08 -17.49
C GLY A 5 16.51 5.06 -16.03
N ARG A 6 15.71 5.49 -15.05
CA ARG A 6 16.11 5.46 -13.63
C ARG A 6 15.16 4.60 -12.80
N LEU A 7 15.73 3.65 -12.07
CA LEU A 7 15.03 2.88 -11.07
C LEU A 7 14.55 3.80 -9.95
N THR A 8 13.37 3.52 -9.41
CA THR A 8 12.93 4.13 -8.16
C THR A 8 13.88 3.73 -7.02
N ASN A 9 13.82 4.46 -5.91
CA ASN A 9 14.59 4.14 -4.71
C ASN A 9 14.31 2.69 -4.23
N ILE A 10 13.05 2.27 -4.19
CA ILE A 10 12.68 0.92 -3.75
C ILE A 10 13.15 -0.16 -4.73
N GLN A 11 13.05 0.10 -6.04
CA GLN A 11 13.58 -0.81 -7.05
C GLN A 11 15.11 -0.99 -6.89
N SER A 12 15.84 0.09 -6.61
CA SER A 12 17.29 0.05 -6.40
C SER A 12 17.67 -0.73 -5.14
N GLU A 13 16.93 -0.57 -4.03
CA GLU A 13 17.18 -1.32 -2.80
C GLU A 13 16.84 -2.81 -2.94
N LEU A 14 15.74 -3.16 -3.63
CA LEU A 14 15.39 -4.56 -3.89
C LEU A 14 16.46 -5.29 -4.71
N LEU A 15 17.09 -4.62 -5.68
CA LEU A 15 18.21 -5.19 -6.43
C LEU A 15 19.41 -5.52 -5.52
N LYS A 16 19.67 -4.72 -4.48
CA LYS A 16 20.72 -5.05 -3.50
C LYS A 16 20.33 -6.27 -2.66
N VAL A 17 19.04 -6.48 -2.40
CA VAL A 17 18.58 -7.68 -1.68
C VAL A 17 18.77 -8.94 -2.52
N PHE A 18 18.61 -8.87 -3.85
CA PHE A 18 18.80 -10.02 -4.74
C PHE A 18 20.22 -10.63 -4.73
N GLN A 19 21.22 -9.91 -4.23
CA GLN A 19 22.56 -10.49 -4.05
C GLN A 19 22.59 -11.59 -2.98
N TYR A 20 21.57 -11.64 -2.10
CA TYR A 20 21.44 -12.65 -1.07
C TYR A 20 20.52 -13.77 -1.53
N ASN A 21 21.02 -15.01 -1.50
CA ASN A 21 20.19 -16.19 -1.71
C ASN A 21 19.48 -16.56 -0.40
N LEU A 22 18.38 -15.86 -0.12
CA LEU A 22 17.60 -16.08 1.10
C LEU A 22 16.81 -17.39 1.01
N PRO A 23 16.70 -18.15 2.12
CA PRO A 23 15.72 -19.24 2.20
C PRO A 23 14.29 -18.71 2.00
N ASP A 24 13.41 -19.51 1.41
CA ASP A 24 12.01 -19.14 1.14
C ASP A 24 11.27 -18.64 2.38
N THR A 25 11.61 -19.16 3.56
CA THR A 25 11.05 -18.72 4.84
C THR A 25 11.34 -17.25 5.11
N GLN A 26 12.57 -16.80 4.92
CA GLN A 26 12.94 -15.40 5.13
C GLN A 26 12.34 -14.48 4.07
N LEU A 27 12.25 -14.96 2.81
CA LEU A 27 11.56 -14.21 1.76
C LEU A 27 10.08 -14.01 2.09
N ARG A 28 9.41 -15.03 2.64
CA ARG A 28 8.02 -14.93 3.12
C ARG A 28 7.90 -13.92 4.26
N ASP A 29 8.80 -13.97 5.24
CA ASP A 29 8.77 -13.05 6.38
C ASP A 29 8.93 -11.58 5.93
N ILE A 30 9.80 -11.31 4.95
CA ILE A 30 9.95 -9.96 4.36
C ILE A 30 8.65 -9.51 3.67
N LYS A 31 8.01 -10.40 2.92
CA LYS A 31 6.72 -10.09 2.25
C LYS A 31 5.63 -9.79 3.27
N GLU A 32 5.54 -10.57 4.35
CA GLU A 32 4.58 -10.34 5.43
C GLU A 32 4.81 -9.00 6.14
N MET A 33 6.08 -8.66 6.41
CA MET A 33 6.44 -7.36 7.01
C MET A 33 6.00 -6.19 6.13
N LEU A 34 6.25 -6.26 4.81
CA LEU A 34 5.83 -5.23 3.87
C LEU A 34 4.30 -5.13 3.77
N ALA A 35 3.61 -6.28 3.67
CA ALA A 35 2.15 -6.31 3.61
C ALA A 35 1.52 -5.68 4.86
N LYS A 36 2.05 -6.00 6.05
CA LYS A 36 1.59 -5.42 7.31
C LYS A 36 1.79 -3.91 7.34
N TYR A 37 2.97 -3.42 6.95
CA TYR A 37 3.25 -1.99 6.92
C TYR A 37 2.28 -1.22 6.00
N PHE A 38 1.99 -1.75 4.81
CA PHE A 38 1.07 -1.09 3.89
C PHE A 38 -0.38 -1.16 4.37
N ALA A 39 -0.79 -2.27 5.00
CA ALA A 39 -2.12 -2.38 5.60
C ALA A 39 -2.30 -1.36 6.73
N GLU A 40 -1.33 -1.26 7.65
CA GLU A 40 -1.35 -0.27 8.73
C GLU A 40 -1.32 1.16 8.21
N SER A 41 -0.49 1.44 7.20
CA SER A 41 -0.43 2.78 6.58
C SER A 41 -1.76 3.16 5.92
N ALA A 42 -2.41 2.22 5.22
CA ALA A 42 -3.70 2.45 4.60
C ALA A 42 -4.80 2.69 5.63
N SER A 43 -4.85 1.89 6.70
CA SER A 43 -5.80 2.09 7.80
C SER A 43 -5.61 3.44 8.47
N ASN A 44 -4.37 3.80 8.83
CA ASN A 44 -4.07 5.07 9.48
C ASN A 44 -4.45 6.27 8.59
N GLU A 45 -4.26 6.16 7.27
CA GLU A 45 -4.65 7.22 6.36
C GLU A 45 -6.17 7.33 6.22
N MET A 46 -6.89 6.20 6.20
CA MET A 46 -8.36 6.21 6.25
C MET A 46 -8.88 6.85 7.54
N ASP A 47 -8.29 6.52 8.69
CA ASP A 47 -8.66 7.12 9.98
C ASP A 47 -8.45 8.64 9.96
N LYS A 48 -7.34 9.13 9.41
CA LYS A 48 -7.13 10.58 9.25
C LYS A 48 -8.15 11.23 8.32
N LEU A 49 -8.44 10.60 7.16
CA LEU A 49 -9.45 11.14 6.24
C LEU A 49 -10.82 11.20 6.91
N TRP A 50 -11.13 10.21 7.75
CA TRP A 50 -12.34 10.16 8.56
C TRP A 50 -12.45 11.36 9.50
N ASP A 51 -11.38 11.60 10.26
CA ASP A 51 -11.32 12.69 11.24
C ASP A 51 -11.23 14.09 10.58
N GLU A 52 -10.44 14.23 9.52
CA GLU A 52 -10.18 15.53 8.88
C GLU A 52 -11.30 16.00 7.95
N GLN A 53 -12.00 15.06 7.28
CA GLN A 53 -13.09 15.41 6.37
C GLN A 53 -14.49 15.30 7.01
N ASN A 54 -14.59 15.09 8.33
CA ASN A 54 -15.85 14.80 9.02
C ASN A 54 -16.67 13.73 8.28
N LEU A 55 -15.99 12.69 7.79
CA LEU A 55 -16.69 11.60 7.14
C LEU A 55 -17.56 10.94 8.20
N ASP A 56 -18.86 10.93 7.95
CA ASP A 56 -19.85 10.39 8.86
C ASP A 56 -20.57 9.20 8.22
N GLU A 57 -21.51 8.63 8.97
CA GLU A 57 -22.32 7.49 8.51
C GLU A 57 -23.07 7.81 7.20
N GLN A 58 -23.45 9.07 6.97
CA GLN A 58 -24.12 9.50 5.74
C GLN A 58 -23.16 9.49 4.54
N THR A 59 -21.89 9.78 4.76
CA THR A 59 -20.86 9.76 3.73
C THR A 59 -20.56 8.33 3.27
N ILE A 60 -20.49 7.37 4.21
CA ILE A 60 -20.43 5.94 3.87
C ILE A 60 -21.69 5.49 3.13
N GLU A 61 -22.88 5.88 3.57
CA GLU A 61 -24.14 5.50 2.92
C GLU A 61 -24.19 6.03 1.48
N SER A 62 -23.68 7.23 1.24
CA SER A 62 -23.51 7.81 -0.10
C SER A 62 -22.56 6.97 -0.97
N TRP A 63 -21.37 6.61 -0.44
CA TRP A 63 -20.38 5.80 -1.18
C TRP A 63 -20.80 4.36 -1.43
N LYS A 64 -21.63 3.79 -0.57
CA LYS A 64 -22.21 2.45 -0.75
C LYS A 64 -23.22 2.41 -1.91
N ASN A 65 -23.92 3.52 -2.12
CA ASN A 65 -24.85 3.70 -3.24
C ASN A 65 -24.15 4.17 -4.52
N ASP A 66 -22.98 4.81 -4.40
CA ASP A 66 -22.09 5.05 -5.53
C ASP A 66 -21.38 3.76 -5.92
N HIS A 67 -21.68 3.25 -7.12
CA HIS A 67 -21.02 2.10 -7.72
C HIS A 67 -19.58 2.46 -8.15
N LEU A 68 -18.69 2.75 -7.18
CA LEU A 68 -17.28 3.10 -7.41
C LEU A 68 -16.45 1.94 -7.97
N ARG A 69 -17.00 0.72 -8.01
CA ARG A 69 -16.43 -0.36 -8.80
C ARG A 69 -16.92 -0.27 -10.26
N GLN A 70 -16.33 0.64 -11.01
CA GLN A 70 -16.40 0.59 -12.47
C GLN A 70 -15.60 -0.64 -12.97
N LYS A 71 -16.10 -1.23 -14.06
CA LYS A 71 -15.62 -2.48 -14.68
C LYS A 71 -14.17 -2.44 -15.14
#